data_AF-X0W9Z1-F1
#
_entry.id   AF-X0W9Z1-F1
#
_cell.length_a   1.000
_cell.length_b   1.000
_cell.length_c   1.000
_cell.angle_alpha   90.00
_cell.angle_beta   90.00
_cell.angle_gamma   90.00
#
_symmetry.space_group_name_H-M   'P 1'
#
loop_
_entity.id
_entity.type
_entity.pdbx_description
1 polymer ?
#
loop_
_entity_poly.entity_id
_entity_poly.type
_entity_poly.pdbx_seq_one_letter_code
_entity_poly.pdbx_strand_id
1 'polypeptide(L)'
;RLFSREDGSTSLIGFNFSNSVNNATIEISSDIRRYLGLDKFVRFEHHIFETWKSIVIQPYDRRDELLEIASKVKNISAKHEGGEIAVEEKREHPSDILEYFLPKADIDEKGLMPALTQNYMDKHETVNNTARALTERGLTFIAAPKLHRKGV
;
A
#
# COMPACT_ATOMS: atom_id res chain seq x y z
N ARG A 1 -18.75 21.99 -4.03
CA ARG A 1 -18.27 21.15 -2.90
C ARG A 1 -16.79 21.43 -2.67
N LEU A 2 -16.26 21.21 -1.45
CA LEU A 2 -14.84 21.42 -1.16
C LEU A 2 -13.96 20.60 -2.14
N PHE A 3 -12.82 21.15 -2.56
CA PHE A 3 -11.89 20.54 -3.53
C PHE A 3 -12.44 20.29 -4.95
N SER A 4 -13.53 20.92 -5.36
CA SER A 4 -14.08 20.76 -6.71
C SER A 4 -13.97 22.01 -7.57
N ARG A 5 -13.82 21.79 -8.87
CA ARG A 5 -13.95 22.82 -9.90
C ARG A 5 -15.41 23.24 -10.05
N GLU A 6 -15.64 24.33 -10.80
CA GLU A 6 -16.98 24.84 -11.10
C GLU A 6 -17.88 23.82 -11.81
N ASP A 7 -17.29 22.97 -12.66
CA ASP A 7 -17.99 21.86 -13.35
C ASP A 7 -18.31 20.68 -12.43
N GLY A 8 -17.95 20.76 -11.14
CA GLY A 8 -18.14 19.68 -10.19
C GLY A 8 -17.18 18.50 -10.37
N SER A 9 -16.07 18.63 -11.11
CA SER A 9 -14.96 17.66 -11.14
C SER A 9 -13.93 17.95 -10.03
N THR A 10 -13.00 17.03 -9.79
CA THR A 10 -11.83 17.27 -8.93
C THR A 10 -10.61 16.51 -9.43
N SER A 11 -9.42 17.07 -9.23
CA SER A 11 -8.14 16.40 -9.46
C SER A 11 -7.68 15.55 -8.27
N LEU A 12 -8.39 15.62 -7.14
CA LEU A 12 -8.04 14.84 -5.96
C LEU A 12 -8.41 13.37 -6.20
N ILE A 13 -7.41 12.49 -6.18
CA ILE A 13 -7.59 11.04 -6.38
C ILE A 13 -7.44 10.23 -5.11
N GLY A 14 -6.79 10.78 -4.08
CA GLY A 14 -6.58 10.07 -2.83
C GLY A 14 -6.08 10.97 -1.70
N PHE A 15 -6.29 10.51 -0.48
CA PHE A 15 -5.63 11.03 0.71
C PHE A 15 -4.60 10.01 1.18
N ASN A 16 -3.37 10.46 1.35
CA ASN A 16 -2.29 9.63 1.89
C ASN A 16 -2.20 9.88 3.38
N PHE A 17 -2.48 8.85 4.18
CA PHE A 17 -2.43 8.96 5.63
C PHE A 17 -1.00 8.87 6.13
N SER A 18 -0.73 9.56 7.24
CA SER A 18 0.46 9.30 8.05
C SER A 18 0.47 7.84 8.50
N ASN A 19 1.66 7.24 8.59
CA ASN A 19 1.85 5.88 9.10
C ASN A 19 1.43 5.73 10.58
N SER A 20 1.25 6.85 11.30
CA SER A 20 0.74 6.89 12.67
C SER A 20 -0.79 6.89 12.80
N VAL A 21 -1.54 6.88 11.69
CA VAL A 21 -3.01 6.77 11.72
C VAL A 21 -3.43 5.43 12.34
N ASN A 22 -4.63 5.33 12.89
CA ASN A 22 -5.23 4.07 13.35
C ASN A 22 -6.62 3.84 12.73
N ASN A 23 -7.19 2.64 12.94
CA ASN A 23 -8.51 2.27 12.39
C ASN A 23 -9.62 3.25 12.76
N ALA A 24 -9.69 3.71 14.02
CA ALA A 24 -10.68 4.68 14.46
C ALA A 24 -10.60 6.00 13.67
N THR A 25 -9.38 6.50 13.45
CA THR A 25 -9.14 7.72 12.65
C THR A 25 -9.53 7.52 11.19
N ILE A 26 -9.27 6.34 10.62
CA ILE A 26 -9.65 6.02 9.24
C ILE A 26 -11.18 5.94 9.10
N GLU A 27 -11.88 5.32 10.04
CA GLU A 27 -13.35 5.24 10.03
C GLU A 27 -13.99 6.64 10.12
N ILE A 28 -13.55 7.48 11.07
CA ILE A 28 -14.02 8.86 11.20
C ILE A 28 -13.71 9.67 9.92
N SER A 29 -12.51 9.51 9.37
CA SER A 29 -12.11 10.18 8.12
C SER A 29 -13.00 9.73 6.95
N SER A 30 -13.44 8.47 6.93
CA SER A 30 -14.35 7.95 5.91
C SER A 30 -15.70 8.66 5.93
N ASP A 31 -16.23 8.94 7.13
CA ASP A 31 -17.46 9.71 7.30
C ASP A 31 -17.29 11.15 6.78
N ILE A 32 -16.19 11.80 7.14
CA ILE A 32 -15.87 13.15 6.63
C ILE A 32 -15.78 13.13 5.10
N ARG A 33 -15.05 12.16 4.52
CA ARG A 33 -14.92 11.99 3.06
C ARG A 33 -16.28 11.80 2.38
N ARG A 34 -17.20 11.06 3.02
CA ARG A 34 -18.59 10.87 2.54
C ARG A 34 -19.39 12.18 2.61
N TYR A 35 -19.31 12.94 3.71
CA TYR A 35 -19.99 14.24 3.83
C TYR A 35 -19.49 15.26 2.81
N LEU A 36 -18.23 15.16 2.38
CA LEU A 36 -17.67 15.97 1.30
C LEU A 36 -18.07 15.49 -0.11
N GLY A 37 -18.74 14.34 -0.23
CA GLY A 37 -19.14 13.74 -1.51
C GLY A 37 -17.97 13.17 -2.32
N LEU A 38 -16.91 12.70 -1.64
CA LEU A 38 -15.65 12.26 -2.24
C LEU A 38 -15.43 10.74 -2.19
N ASP A 39 -16.27 10.00 -1.45
CA ASP A 39 -16.11 8.57 -1.12
C ASP A 39 -16.16 7.62 -2.32
N LYS A 40 -16.76 8.05 -3.44
CA LYS A 40 -16.87 7.25 -4.67
C LYS A 40 -15.59 7.15 -5.49
N PHE A 41 -14.71 8.15 -5.44
CA PHE A 41 -13.55 8.23 -6.35
C PHE A 41 -12.25 8.66 -5.66
N VAL A 42 -12.30 9.35 -4.51
CA VAL A 42 -11.10 9.65 -3.71
C VAL A 42 -10.80 8.48 -2.79
N ARG A 43 -9.65 7.83 -2.99
CA ARG A 43 -9.23 6.67 -2.18
C ARG A 43 -8.53 7.10 -0.88
N PHE A 44 -8.52 6.22 0.10
CA PHE A 44 -7.55 6.31 1.19
C PHE A 44 -6.34 5.48 0.83
N GLU A 45 -5.15 6.07 0.86
CA GLU A 45 -3.89 5.38 0.65
C GLU A 45 -3.31 5.03 2.02
N HIS A 46 -3.12 3.73 2.26
CA HIS A 46 -2.75 3.20 3.56
C HIS A 46 -1.57 2.24 3.42
N HIS A 47 -0.42 2.58 4.01
CA HIS A 47 0.72 1.67 4.07
C HIS A 47 0.45 0.55 5.06
N ILE A 48 0.60 -0.69 4.58
CA ILE A 48 0.41 -1.93 5.33
C ILE A 48 1.75 -2.50 5.75
N PHE A 49 2.70 -2.50 4.82
CA PHE A 49 4.11 -2.85 5.04
C PHE A 49 4.98 -1.73 4.48
N GLU A 50 6.05 -1.45 5.18
CA GLU A 50 6.99 -0.36 4.87
C GLU A 50 8.41 -0.91 4.80
N THR A 51 9.30 -0.20 4.10
CA THR A 51 10.69 -0.61 3.99
C THR A 51 11.33 -0.77 5.36
N TRP A 52 12.22 -1.74 5.52
CA TRP A 52 12.82 -2.06 6.82
C TRP A 52 13.67 -0.93 7.41
N LYS A 53 14.35 -0.16 6.56
CA LYS A 53 15.31 0.87 7.00
C LYS A 53 14.81 2.30 6.78
N SER A 54 15.46 3.20 7.52
CA SER A 54 15.51 4.65 7.33
C SER A 54 14.34 5.49 7.88
N ILE A 55 13.12 5.40 7.33
CA ILE A 55 12.06 6.39 7.65
C ILE A 55 11.03 5.86 8.65
N VAL A 56 10.62 4.60 8.51
CA VAL A 56 9.50 4.03 9.28
C VAL A 56 10.02 3.15 10.41
N ILE A 57 9.43 3.26 11.59
CA ILE A 57 9.76 2.42 12.75
C ILE A 57 9.27 0.99 12.46
N GLN A 58 10.18 0.03 12.59
CA GLN A 58 9.90 -1.41 12.45
C GLN A 58 9.72 -2.10 13.81
N PRO A 59 8.99 -3.24 13.88
CA PRO A 59 8.26 -3.88 12.78
C PRO A 59 7.00 -3.09 12.38
N TYR A 60 6.73 -2.99 11.08
CA TYR A 60 5.55 -2.34 10.51
C TYR A 60 4.74 -3.33 9.66
N ASP A 61 3.81 -4.03 10.32
CA ASP A 61 2.78 -4.87 9.68
C ASP A 61 1.41 -4.43 10.20
N ARG A 62 0.60 -3.88 9.30
CA ARG A 62 -0.75 -3.41 9.58
C ARG A 62 -1.81 -4.21 8.84
N ARG A 63 -1.50 -5.45 8.47
CA ARG A 63 -2.42 -6.33 7.73
C ARG A 63 -3.69 -6.58 8.54
N ASP A 64 -3.58 -6.93 9.80
CA ASP A 64 -4.76 -7.20 10.65
C ASP A 64 -5.65 -5.97 10.77
N GLU A 65 -5.05 -4.78 10.90
CA GLU A 65 -5.78 -3.52 10.90
C GLU A 65 -6.57 -3.33 9.59
N LEU A 66 -5.92 -3.55 8.44
CA LEU A 66 -6.59 -3.51 7.13
C LEU A 66 -7.74 -4.52 7.05
N LEU A 67 -7.52 -5.76 7.49
CA LEU A 67 -8.54 -6.80 7.46
C LEU A 67 -9.75 -6.49 8.35
N GLU A 68 -9.59 -5.66 9.37
CA GLU A 68 -10.66 -5.18 10.23
C GLU A 68 -11.52 -4.09 9.56
N ILE A 69 -10.89 -3.15 8.85
CA ILE A 69 -11.58 -1.98 8.27
C ILE A 69 -12.02 -2.16 6.82
N ALA A 70 -11.47 -3.14 6.09
CA ALA A 70 -11.70 -3.26 4.64
C ALA A 70 -13.18 -3.52 4.27
N SER A 71 -13.97 -4.12 5.17
CA SER A 71 -15.43 -4.30 4.98
C SER A 71 -16.25 -3.07 5.38
N LYS A 72 -15.68 -2.17 6.20
CA LYS A 72 -16.35 -0.99 6.75
C LYS A 72 -16.09 0.26 5.91
N VAL A 73 -14.87 0.40 5.38
CA VAL A 73 -14.39 1.62 4.71
C VAL A 73 -14.14 1.34 3.24
N LYS A 74 -14.89 2.03 2.37
CA LYS A 74 -14.79 1.88 0.92
C LYS A 74 -13.52 2.50 0.35
N ASN A 75 -13.05 1.99 -0.79
CA ASN A 75 -12.00 2.60 -1.60
C ASN A 75 -10.70 2.87 -0.80
N ILE A 76 -10.13 1.82 -0.22
CA ILE A 76 -8.80 1.81 0.39
C ILE A 76 -7.80 1.22 -0.61
N SER A 77 -6.67 1.88 -0.78
CA SER A 77 -5.49 1.40 -1.48
C SER A 77 -4.46 0.96 -0.44
N ALA A 78 -4.34 -0.36 -0.25
CA ALA A 78 -3.28 -0.97 0.54
C ALA A 78 -1.94 -0.83 -0.19
N LYS A 79 -0.95 -0.22 0.46
CA LYS A 79 0.40 -0.05 -0.07
C LYS A 79 1.40 -0.92 0.67
N HIS A 80 2.34 -1.47 -0.08
CA HIS A 80 3.40 -2.33 0.43
C HIS A 80 4.71 -1.83 -0.15
N GLU A 81 5.64 -1.48 0.73
CA GLU A 81 7.00 -1.08 0.35
C GLU A 81 8.07 -2.05 0.88
N GLY A 82 7.75 -2.85 1.91
CA GLY A 82 8.60 -3.90 2.47
C GLY A 82 8.02 -5.32 2.32
N GLY A 83 8.81 -6.30 2.75
CA GLY A 83 8.48 -7.72 2.83
C GLY A 83 7.87 -8.14 4.17
N GLU A 84 7.56 -9.43 4.32
CA GLU A 84 7.10 -10.00 5.60
C GLU A 84 8.19 -9.84 6.67
N ILE A 85 7.81 -9.43 7.88
CA ILE A 85 8.73 -9.20 9.00
C ILE A 85 9.68 -10.40 9.20
N ALA A 86 9.13 -11.61 9.24
CA ALA A 86 9.90 -12.83 9.49
C ALA A 86 10.96 -13.14 8.42
N VAL A 87 10.80 -12.60 7.22
CA VAL A 87 11.75 -12.72 6.11
C VAL A 87 12.71 -11.54 6.12
N GLU A 88 12.16 -10.33 6.15
CA GLU A 88 12.91 -9.11 5.96
C GLU A 88 13.89 -8.80 7.11
N GLU A 89 13.51 -9.12 8.36
CA GLU A 89 14.38 -8.96 9.53
C GLU A 89 15.69 -9.76 9.43
N LYS A 90 15.69 -10.82 8.60
CA LYS A 90 16.80 -11.75 8.41
C LYS A 90 17.59 -11.49 7.14
N ARG A 91 17.19 -10.53 6.31
CA ARG A 91 17.91 -10.19 5.07
C ARG A 91 19.24 -9.53 5.44
N GLU A 92 20.31 -9.99 4.78
CA GLU A 92 21.61 -9.31 4.83
C GLU A 92 21.50 -7.89 4.27
N HIS A 93 20.71 -7.73 3.20
CA HIS A 93 20.35 -6.46 2.59
C HIS A 93 18.82 -6.28 2.66
N PRO A 94 18.27 -5.80 3.78
CA PRO A 94 16.83 -5.55 3.90
C PRO A 94 16.44 -4.29 3.11
N SER A 95 15.15 -4.12 2.78
CA SER A 95 14.73 -2.97 1.98
C SER A 95 15.00 -1.65 2.69
N ASP A 96 15.36 -0.65 1.91
CA ASP A 96 15.64 0.70 2.37
C ASP A 96 15.04 1.71 1.39
N ILE A 97 14.10 2.52 1.86
CA ILE A 97 13.44 3.52 1.03
C ILE A 97 14.41 4.51 0.39
N LEU A 98 15.59 4.73 1.00
CA LEU A 98 16.59 5.64 0.46
C LEU A 98 17.27 5.08 -0.80
N GLU A 99 17.16 3.77 -1.07
CA GLU A 99 17.76 3.15 -2.25
C GLU A 99 17.00 3.44 -3.54
N TYR A 100 15.77 3.93 -3.45
CA TYR A 100 15.01 4.42 -4.61
C TYR A 100 15.67 5.66 -5.24
N PHE A 101 16.52 6.35 -4.48
CA PHE A 101 17.24 7.54 -4.95
C PHE A 101 18.67 7.23 -5.41
N LEU A 102 19.10 5.96 -5.37
CA LEU A 102 20.42 5.60 -5.84
C LEU A 102 20.53 5.79 -7.37
N PRO A 103 21.63 6.42 -7.84
CA PRO A 103 21.95 6.40 -9.25
C PRO A 103 22.16 4.96 -9.74
N LYS A 104 21.74 4.67 -10.98
CA LYS A 104 21.97 3.35 -11.59
C LYS A 104 23.46 2.96 -11.59
N ALA A 105 24.36 3.91 -11.83
CA ALA A 105 25.79 3.67 -11.84
C ALA A 105 26.28 3.09 -10.51
N ASP A 106 25.82 3.65 -9.38
CA ASP A 106 26.13 3.15 -8.04
C ASP A 106 25.58 1.74 -7.81
N ILE A 107 24.36 1.46 -8.30
CA ILE A 107 23.75 0.13 -8.19
C ILE A 107 24.60 -0.91 -8.95
N ASP A 108 25.06 -0.57 -10.15
CA ASP A 108 25.88 -1.44 -10.98
C ASP A 108 27.28 -1.64 -10.36
N GLU A 109 27.94 -0.56 -9.95
CA GLU A 109 29.29 -0.58 -9.36
C GLU A 109 29.33 -1.39 -8.06
N LYS A 110 28.32 -1.23 -7.20
CA LYS A 110 28.21 -1.95 -5.93
C LYS A 110 27.60 -3.34 -6.07
N GLY A 111 27.17 -3.74 -7.28
CA GLY A 111 26.55 -5.03 -7.52
C GLY A 111 25.24 -5.26 -6.76
N LEU A 112 24.44 -4.22 -6.52
CA LEU A 112 23.25 -4.26 -5.65
C LEU A 112 22.02 -4.86 -6.32
N MET A 113 22.01 -4.99 -7.65
CA MET A 113 20.82 -5.42 -8.39
C MET A 113 20.20 -6.75 -7.90
N PRO A 114 20.99 -7.80 -7.55
CA PRO A 114 20.43 -9.03 -6.99
C PRO A 114 19.69 -8.80 -5.67
N ALA A 115 20.24 -7.98 -4.77
CA ALA A 115 19.61 -7.67 -3.49
C ALA A 115 18.32 -6.84 -3.69
N LEU A 116 18.37 -5.78 -4.48
CA LEU A 116 17.20 -4.94 -4.79
C LEU A 116 16.08 -5.73 -5.47
N THR A 117 16.44 -6.66 -6.36
CA THR A 117 15.47 -7.57 -6.97
C THR A 117 14.82 -8.48 -5.92
N GLN A 118 15.61 -9.01 -4.99
CA GLN A 118 15.07 -9.84 -3.91
C GLN A 118 14.14 -9.04 -2.99
N ASN A 119 14.48 -7.80 -2.64
CA ASN A 119 13.60 -6.94 -1.84
C ASN A 119 12.26 -6.68 -2.57
N TYR A 120 12.30 -6.45 -3.89
CA TYR A 120 11.09 -6.32 -4.70
C TYR A 120 10.23 -7.59 -4.67
N MET A 121 10.85 -8.78 -4.79
CA MET A 121 10.14 -10.05 -4.74
C MET A 121 9.50 -10.31 -3.37
N ASP A 122 10.18 -9.95 -2.28
CA ASP A 122 9.65 -10.09 -0.92
C ASP A 122 8.44 -9.16 -0.69
N LYS A 123 8.54 -7.92 -1.17
CA LYS A 123 7.41 -6.97 -1.21
C LYS A 123 6.24 -7.55 -2.01
N HIS A 124 6.50 -8.13 -3.18
CA HIS A 124 5.46 -8.71 -4.03
C HIS A 124 4.76 -9.90 -3.36
N GLU A 125 5.52 -10.77 -2.67
CA GLU A 125 4.97 -11.85 -1.87
C GLU A 125 4.03 -11.32 -0.78
N THR A 126 4.43 -10.24 -0.10
CA THR A 126 3.64 -9.61 0.97
C THR A 126 2.34 -9.00 0.46
N VAL A 127 2.36 -8.42 -0.74
CA VAL A 127 1.15 -7.99 -1.46
C VAL A 127 0.22 -9.19 -1.70
N ASN A 128 0.76 -10.29 -2.21
CA ASN A 128 -0.01 -11.50 -2.51
C ASN A 128 -0.62 -12.13 -1.25
N ASN A 129 0.14 -12.19 -0.15
CA ASN A 129 -0.37 -12.68 1.13
C ASN A 129 -1.49 -11.80 1.68
N THR A 130 -1.37 -10.48 1.54
CA THR A 130 -2.44 -9.55 1.92
C THR A 130 -3.69 -9.73 1.05
N ALA A 131 -3.51 -9.92 -0.26
CA ALA A 131 -4.63 -10.21 -1.17
C ALA A 131 -5.32 -11.53 -0.83
N ARG A 132 -4.55 -12.58 -0.50
CA ARG A 132 -5.07 -13.87 -0.04
C ARG A 132 -5.91 -13.71 1.23
N ALA A 133 -5.36 -13.05 2.25
CA ALA A 133 -6.05 -12.84 3.53
C ALA A 133 -7.37 -12.06 3.39
N LEU A 134 -7.40 -11.06 2.52
CA LEU A 134 -8.63 -10.33 2.18
C LEU A 134 -9.65 -11.24 1.47
N THR A 135 -9.20 -12.07 0.53
CA THR A 135 -10.06 -13.00 -0.22
C THR A 135 -10.66 -14.08 0.68
N GLU A 136 -9.88 -14.62 1.60
CA GLU A 136 -10.33 -15.60 2.61
C GLU A 136 -11.42 -15.02 3.52
N ARG A 137 -11.47 -13.69 3.68
CA ARG A 137 -12.55 -12.96 4.39
C ARG A 137 -13.73 -12.57 3.48
N GLY A 138 -13.78 -13.07 2.25
CA GLY A 138 -14.87 -12.82 1.30
C GLY A 138 -14.80 -11.45 0.62
N LEU A 139 -13.70 -10.71 0.76
CA LEU A 139 -13.49 -9.45 0.03
C LEU A 139 -12.90 -9.76 -1.35
N THR A 140 -13.64 -9.40 -2.40
CA THR A 140 -13.21 -9.62 -3.79
C THR A 140 -12.53 -8.39 -4.38
N PHE A 141 -11.66 -8.60 -5.36
CA PHE A 141 -11.01 -7.55 -6.13
C PHE A 141 -11.60 -7.45 -7.53
N ILE A 142 -11.48 -6.27 -8.14
CA ILE A 142 -11.70 -6.11 -9.58
C ILE A 142 -10.37 -6.41 -10.27
N ALA A 143 -10.25 -7.60 -10.86
CA ALA A 143 -9.08 -7.94 -11.66
C ALA A 143 -8.92 -6.95 -12.82
N ALA A 144 -7.69 -6.58 -13.16
CA ALA A 144 -7.40 -5.76 -14.33
C ALA A 144 -7.81 -6.53 -15.60
N PRO A 145 -8.96 -6.22 -16.21
CA PRO A 145 -9.60 -7.12 -17.18
C PRO A 145 -8.83 -7.21 -18.50
N LYS A 146 -7.93 -6.25 -18.74
CA LYS A 146 -7.04 -6.22 -19.91
C LYS A 146 -5.70 -6.92 -19.68
N LEU A 147 -5.34 -7.20 -18.42
CA LEU A 147 -4.05 -7.82 -18.06
C LEU A 147 -4.17 -9.34 -17.97
N HIS A 148 -5.31 -9.85 -17.51
CA HIS A 148 -5.56 -11.27 -17.35
C HIS A 148 -6.61 -11.72 -18.36
N ARG A 149 -6.22 -12.55 -19.35
CA ARG A 149 -7.20 -13.22 -20.22
C ARG A 149 -8.05 -14.12 -19.33
N LYS A 150 -9.38 -14.02 -19.44
CA LYS A 150 -10.26 -15.06 -18.89
C LYS A 150 -9.88 -16.37 -19.59
N GLY A 151 -9.41 -17.36 -18.83
CA GLY A 151 -9.25 -18.71 -19.35
C GLY A 151 -10.59 -19.14 -19.95
N VAL A 152 -10.54 -19.65 -21.17
CA VAL A 152 -11.69 -20.25 -21.86
C VAL A 152 -12.01 -21.57 -21.18
#